data_AF-A0A1H6H6H6-F1
#
_entry.id   AF-A0A1H6H6H6-F1
#
_cell.length_a   1.000
_cell.length_b   1.000
_cell.length_c   1.000
_cell.angle_alpha   90.00
_cell.angle_beta   90.00
_cell.angle_gamma   90.00
#
_symmetry.space_group_name_H-M   'P 1'
#
loop_
_entity.id
_entity.type
_entity.pdbx_description
1 polymer ?
#
loop_
_entity_poly.entity_id
_entity_poly.type
_entity_poly.pdbx_seq_one_letter_code
_entity_poly.pdbx_strand_id
1 'polypeptide(L)'
;MKELEILKSLLGANFQYNFYIDAIVSVRKELRDNEYYKSKFVDIIKLIIYRQLQNGEAVKLINETANLMLFDNTEEEAYRWLDLFLINVINEGEIIPYEDIAQ
;
A
#
# COMPACT_ATOMS: atom_id res chain seq x y z
N MET A 1 11.63 -11.53 2.69
CA MET A 1 10.36 -12.28 2.48
C MET A 1 9.87 -11.98 1.08
N LYS A 2 9.31 -12.95 0.35
CA LYS A 2 8.98 -12.76 -1.08
C LYS A 2 7.82 -11.77 -1.27
N GLU A 3 6.87 -11.80 -0.36
CA GLU A 3 5.64 -10.99 -0.34
C GLU A 3 5.97 -9.52 -0.11
N LEU A 4 6.92 -9.24 0.77
CA LEU A 4 7.44 -7.89 1.01
C LEU A 4 8.06 -7.29 -0.26
N GLU A 5 8.85 -8.04 -1.00
CA GLU A 5 9.46 -7.54 -2.24
C GLU A 5 8.42 -7.27 -3.33
N ILE A 6 7.34 -8.07 -3.38
CA ILE A 6 6.21 -7.82 -4.28
C ILE A 6 5.47 -6.55 -3.86
N LEU A 7 5.20 -6.36 -2.55
CA LEU A 7 4.59 -5.14 -2.04
C LEU A 7 5.45 -3.92 -2.36
N LYS A 8 6.78 -3.98 -2.12
CA LYS A 8 7.71 -2.91 -2.49
C LYS A 8 7.64 -2.56 -3.97
N SER A 9 7.66 -3.59 -4.82
CA SER A 9 7.57 -3.40 -6.27
C SER A 9 6.25 -2.73 -6.67
N LEU A 10 5.13 -3.18 -6.10
CA LEU A 10 3.81 -2.63 -6.39
C LEU A 10 3.69 -1.17 -5.91
N LEU A 11 4.15 -0.87 -4.70
CA LEU A 11 4.12 0.49 -4.15
C LEU A 11 5.08 1.42 -4.92
N GLY A 12 6.32 1.01 -5.14
CA GLY A 12 7.31 1.83 -5.84
C GLY A 12 6.90 2.14 -7.28
N ALA A 13 6.32 1.16 -8.00
CA ALA A 13 5.87 1.38 -9.37
C ALA A 13 4.69 2.35 -9.49
N ASN A 14 3.84 2.44 -8.46
CA ASN A 14 2.58 3.18 -8.54
C ASN A 14 2.53 4.46 -7.71
N PHE A 15 3.26 4.57 -6.61
CA PHE A 15 3.17 5.71 -5.68
C PHE A 15 4.34 6.68 -5.75
N GLN A 16 5.55 6.21 -6.09
CA GLN A 16 6.78 7.00 -5.97
C GLN A 16 6.72 8.38 -6.65
N TYR A 17 5.96 8.50 -7.74
CA TYR A 17 5.82 9.71 -8.55
C TYR A 17 4.36 10.15 -8.78
N ASN A 18 3.39 9.55 -8.08
CA ASN A 18 1.97 9.82 -8.30
C ASN A 18 1.30 10.28 -7.00
N PHE A 19 0.26 11.09 -7.13
CA PHE A 19 -0.63 11.39 -6.01
C PHE A 19 -1.39 10.12 -5.59
N TYR A 20 -1.81 10.09 -4.32
CA TYR A 20 -2.41 8.89 -3.72
C TYR A 20 -3.58 8.31 -4.53
N ILE A 21 -4.52 9.16 -4.98
CA ILE A 21 -5.69 8.73 -5.76
C ILE A 21 -5.26 8.09 -7.09
N ASP A 22 -4.35 8.74 -7.83
CA ASP A 22 -3.85 8.25 -9.12
C ASP A 22 -3.08 6.94 -8.96
N ALA A 23 -2.31 6.81 -7.88
CA ALA A 23 -1.59 5.60 -7.53
C ALA A 23 -2.55 4.44 -7.23
N ILE A 24 -3.64 4.67 -6.49
CA ILE A 24 -4.67 3.65 -6.23
C ILE A 24 -5.33 3.20 -7.53
N VAL A 25 -5.71 4.13 -8.42
CA VAL A 25 -6.28 3.79 -9.73
C VAL A 25 -5.30 2.92 -10.53
N SER A 26 -4.01 3.27 -10.50
CA SER A 26 -2.95 2.53 -11.19
C SER A 26 -2.78 1.12 -10.60
N VAL A 27 -2.79 0.97 -9.27
CA VAL A 27 -2.76 -0.35 -8.61
C VAL A 27 -3.99 -1.19 -8.95
N ARG A 28 -5.20 -0.61 -8.91
CA ARG A 28 -6.42 -1.31 -9.32
C ARG A 28 -6.32 -1.82 -10.76
N LYS A 29 -5.68 -1.07 -11.65
CA LYS A 29 -5.41 -1.48 -13.03
C LYS A 29 -4.37 -2.60 -13.10
N GLU A 30 -3.23 -2.47 -12.41
CA GLU A 30 -2.22 -3.54 -12.34
C GLU A 30 -2.81 -4.86 -11.84
N LEU A 31 -3.65 -4.84 -10.80
CA LEU A 31 -4.28 -6.06 -10.28
C LEU A 31 -5.32 -6.67 -11.23
N ARG A 32 -5.83 -5.89 -12.19
CA ARG A 32 -6.75 -6.37 -13.22
C ARG A 32 -5.99 -6.97 -14.40
N ASP A 33 -4.94 -6.29 -14.84
CA ASP A 33 -4.27 -6.54 -16.11
C ASP A 33 -3.01 -7.41 -15.97
N ASN A 34 -2.41 -7.45 -14.78
CA ASN A 34 -1.15 -8.16 -14.50
C ASN A 34 -1.40 -9.41 -13.66
N GLU A 35 -1.40 -10.59 -14.30
CA GLU A 35 -1.64 -11.87 -13.63
C GLU A 35 -0.64 -12.16 -12.49
N TYR A 36 0.59 -11.66 -12.60
CA TYR A 36 1.60 -11.85 -11.56
C TYR A 36 1.15 -11.17 -10.26
N TYR A 37 0.82 -9.87 -10.30
CA TYR A 37 0.36 -9.17 -9.10
C TYR A 37 -0.97 -9.72 -8.60
N LYS A 38 -1.92 -9.99 -9.50
CA LYS A 38 -3.22 -10.56 -9.17
C LYS A 38 -3.10 -11.86 -8.38
N SER A 39 -2.24 -12.79 -8.83
CA SER A 39 -2.04 -14.09 -8.17
C SER A 39 -1.35 -14.01 -6.81
N LYS A 40 -0.67 -12.89 -6.52
CA LYS A 40 0.09 -12.67 -5.27
C LYS A 40 -0.59 -11.72 -4.30
N PHE A 41 -1.62 -11.01 -4.74
CA PHE A 41 -2.24 -9.97 -3.93
C PHE A 41 -2.89 -10.50 -2.65
N VAL A 42 -3.42 -11.74 -2.67
CA VAL A 42 -3.93 -12.39 -1.46
C VAL A 42 -2.85 -12.57 -0.39
N ASP A 43 -1.61 -12.84 -0.78
CA ASP A 43 -0.50 -12.99 0.17
C ASP A 43 -0.04 -11.64 0.72
N ILE A 44 -0.12 -10.57 -0.10
CA ILE A 44 0.11 -9.19 0.35
C ILE A 44 -0.94 -8.76 1.38
N ILE A 45 -2.22 -9.07 1.14
CA ILE A 45 -3.30 -8.79 2.09
C ILE A 45 -3.00 -9.45 3.44
N LYS A 46 -2.61 -10.73 3.44
CA LYS A 46 -2.27 -11.47 4.67
C LYS A 46 -1.07 -10.84 5.40
N LEU A 47 -0.02 -10.47 4.66
CA LEU A 47 1.18 -9.82 5.20
C LEU A 47 0.81 -8.55 6.00
N ILE A 48 -0.08 -7.72 5.45
CA ILE A 48 -0.50 -6.45 6.05
C ILE A 48 -1.48 -6.67 7.20
N ILE A 49 -2.55 -7.46 7.00
CA ILE A 49 -3.60 -7.68 8.01
C ILE A 49 -3.04 -8.40 9.25
N TYR A 50 -2.15 -9.38 9.05
CA TYR A 50 -1.54 -10.11 10.17
C TYR A 50 -0.32 -9.38 10.76
N ARG A 51 -0.04 -8.14 10.34
CA ARG A 51 1.06 -7.31 10.86
C ARG A 51 2.40 -8.05 10.85
N GLN A 52 2.68 -8.75 9.75
CA GLN A 52 3.82 -9.66 9.62
C GLN A 52 5.11 -8.97 9.13
N LEU A 53 5.06 -7.66 8.87
CA LEU A 53 6.26 -6.88 8.61
C LEU A 53 7.09 -6.78 9.91
N GLN A 54 8.40 -6.83 9.78
CA GLN A 54 9.30 -6.62 10.91
C GLN A 54 9.15 -5.18 11.42
N ASN A 55 9.46 -4.96 12.70
CA ASN A 55 9.40 -3.63 13.29
C ASN A 55 10.29 -2.64 12.51
N GLY A 56 9.71 -1.53 12.08
CA GLY A 56 10.36 -0.51 11.24
C GLY A 56 10.16 -0.71 9.73
N GLU A 57 9.68 -1.88 9.26
CA GLU A 57 9.51 -2.13 7.83
C GLU A 57 8.28 -1.43 7.26
N ALA A 58 7.20 -1.30 8.03
CA ALA A 58 6.02 -0.59 7.56
C ALA A 58 6.35 0.89 7.31
N VAL A 59 7.02 1.55 8.27
CA VAL A 59 7.44 2.95 8.10
C VAL A 59 8.36 3.13 6.89
N LYS A 60 9.35 2.24 6.73
CA LYS A 60 10.26 2.29 5.57
C LYS A 60 9.54 2.09 4.24
N LEU A 61 8.57 1.17 4.18
CA LEU A 61 7.76 0.99 2.97
C LEU A 61 7.08 2.29 2.56
N ILE A 62 6.45 2.99 3.49
CA ILE A 62 5.70 4.20 3.13
C ILE A 62 6.64 5.35 2.79
N ASN A 63 7.62 5.62 3.66
CA ASN A 63 8.52 6.76 3.49
C ASN A 63 9.51 6.59 2.34
N GLU A 64 10.12 5.40 2.21
CA GLU A 64 11.22 5.20 1.27
C GLU A 64 10.76 4.57 -0.06
N THR A 65 9.71 3.72 -0.03
CA THR A 65 9.26 3.02 -1.25
C THR A 65 8.09 3.73 -1.92
N ALA A 66 7.06 4.08 -1.16
CA ALA A 66 5.92 4.84 -1.70
C ALA A 66 6.23 6.35 -1.82
N ASN A 67 7.32 6.82 -1.21
CA ASN A 67 7.73 8.24 -1.16
C ASN A 67 6.62 9.15 -0.58
N LEU A 68 5.94 8.66 0.46
CA LEU A 68 4.86 9.37 1.12
C LEU A 68 5.29 9.81 2.51
N MET A 69 4.96 11.04 2.87
CA MET A 69 5.19 11.56 4.21
C MET A 69 4.01 11.18 5.11
N LEU A 70 4.27 10.36 6.12
CA LEU A 70 3.30 10.04 7.17
C LEU A 70 3.09 11.25 8.10
N PHE A 71 1.91 11.31 8.73
CA PHE A 71 1.62 12.34 9.75
C PHE A 71 2.46 12.13 11.02
N ASP A 72 2.64 10.87 11.41
CA ASP A 72 3.57 10.46 12.44
C ASP A 72 4.45 9.31 11.91
N ASN A 73 5.74 9.34 12.21
CA ASN A 73 6.70 8.34 11.75
C ASN A 73 6.68 7.11 12.67
N THR A 74 5.50 6.53 12.86
CA THR A 74 5.26 5.36 13.72
C THR A 74 4.76 4.17 12.93
N GLU A 75 5.01 2.96 13.46
CA GLU A 75 4.49 1.72 12.88
C GLU A 75 2.97 1.72 12.79
N GLU A 76 2.29 2.24 13.82
CA GLU A 76 0.84 2.32 13.86
C GLU A 76 0.30 3.16 12.69
N GLU A 77 0.88 4.33 12.46
CA GLU A 77 0.48 5.20 11.37
C GLU A 77 0.79 4.59 9.99
N ALA A 78 1.95 3.96 9.84
CA ALA A 78 2.28 3.23 8.62
C ALA A 78 1.29 2.10 8.33
N TYR A 79 0.83 1.37 9.35
CA TYR A 79 -0.20 0.35 9.19
C TYR A 79 -1.59 0.92 8.93
N ARG A 80 -1.96 2.08 9.50
CA ARG A 80 -3.20 2.80 9.12
C ARG A 80 -3.19 3.14 7.63
N TRP A 81 -2.05 3.62 7.12
CA TRP A 81 -1.88 3.88 5.70
C TRP A 81 -2.04 2.60 4.86
N LEU A 82 -1.39 1.50 5.26
CA LEU A 82 -1.45 0.21 4.56
C LEU A 82 -2.87 -0.39 4.56
N ASP A 83 -3.61 -0.23 5.65
CA ASP A 83 -5.01 -0.66 5.73
C ASP A 83 -5.90 0.14 4.80
N LEU A 84 -5.73 1.48 4.77
CA LEU A 84 -6.44 2.33 3.84
C LEU A 84 -6.12 1.95 2.39
N PHE A 85 -4.85 1.71 2.08
CA PHE A 85 -4.41 1.22 0.78
C PHE A 85 -5.18 -0.05 0.40
N LEU A 86 -5.28 -1.04 1.29
CA LEU A 86 -6.05 -2.26 1.02
C LEU A 86 -7.54 -1.97 0.78
N ILE A 87 -8.16 -1.14 1.61
CA ILE A 87 -9.57 -0.74 1.47
C ILE A 87 -9.80 -0.12 0.09
N ASN A 88 -8.97 0.86 -0.27
CA ASN A 88 -9.08 1.60 -1.51
C ASN A 88 -8.76 0.75 -2.74
N VAL A 89 -7.89 -0.24 -2.63
CA VAL A 89 -7.58 -1.13 -3.76
C VAL A 89 -8.65 -2.21 -3.95
N ILE A 90 -9.19 -2.78 -2.86
CA ILE A 90 -10.17 -3.86 -2.92
C ILE A 90 -11.56 -3.34 -3.27
N ASN A 91 -11.95 -2.19 -2.71
CA ASN A 91 -13.22 -1.56 -3.04
C ASN A 91 -13.12 -0.92 -4.43
N GLU A 92 -14.02 -1.26 -5.36
CA GLU A 92 -14.06 -0.61 -6.68
C GLU A 92 -14.78 0.76 -6.65
N GLY A 93 -15.34 1.15 -5.50
CA GLY A 93 -16.02 2.42 -5.30
C GLY A 93 -15.09 3.63 -5.19
N GLU A 94 -15.63 4.70 -4.61
CA GLU A 94 -14.92 5.95 -4.34
C GLU A 94 -13.65 5.70 -3.51
N ILE A 95 -12.57 6.39 -3.91
CA ILE A 95 -11.27 6.32 -3.23
C ILE A 95 -11.30 7.31 -2.08
N ILE A 96 -11.03 6.84 -0.87
CA ILE A 96 -10.90 7.67 0.32
C ILE A 96 -9.48 8.26 0.33
N PRO A 97 -9.29 9.59 0.26
CA PRO A 97 -7.98 10.22 0.38
C PRO A 97 -7.32 9.88 1.73
N TYR A 98 -5.99 9.80 1.76
CA TYR A 98 -5.27 9.51 3.00
C TYR A 98 -5.41 10.65 4.02
N GLU A 99 -5.48 11.88 3.52
CA GLU A 99 -5.63 13.10 4.30
C GLU A 99 -6.96 13.13 5.07
N ASP A 100 -7.98 12.43 4.59
CA ASP A 100 -9.32 12.41 5.20
C ASP A 100 -9.42 11.47 6.42
N ILE A 101 -8.47 10.53 6.56
CA ILE A 101 -8.44 9.58 7.69
C ILE A 101 -7.37 9.92 8.74
N ALA A 102 -6.53 10.91 8.44
CA ALA A 102 -5.47 11.38 9.30
C ALA A 102 -5.99 12.53 10.17
N GLN A 103 -6.79 12.16 11.17
CA GLN A 103 -7.18 13.01 12.28
C GLN A 103 -6.63 12.44 13.59
#